data_AF-A0A531LJR8-F1
#
_entry.id   AF-A0A531LJR8-F1
#
_cell.length_a   1.000
_cell.length_b   1.000
_cell.length_c   1.000
_cell.angle_alpha   90.00
_cell.angle_beta   90.00
_cell.angle_gamma   90.00
#
_symmetry.space_group_name_H-M   'P 1'
#
loop_
_entity.id
_entity.type
_entity.pdbx_description
1 polymer ?
#
loop_
_entity_poly.entity_id
_entity_poly.type
_entity_poly.pdbx_seq_one_letter_code
_entity_poly.pdbx_strand_id
1 'polypeptide(L)'
;FHAVSANASYLIAADIGLAREAARLVVRRLRDHCGAVLMLDIGELAEDRFLTEDVPFLPPFEIALACGDTAAEKAALKCFATAASAREAKYRTPRVEELNPTTRAEARLLDDLSDAACLTVRFAPIYRVPGTKRVYPELHDLIVANMVDSALQAVSAFLKASRLEQPATHRSLGRRAYIDAVVRADRAIDNVASAFDFLLAVTPINAEPAWLEFRAGGFERVPALLYRPLEFEVAAQKRTLYSVSLDHLEDPLLTKLLSEKQQELDLQLSMLAARETPRFVELGRALYGSVEPSLAARACTILERLPRVASAARQKGLDADAVAAAARDMIAGYRAAYPDFDASVEIRGDLPAGLLVSRNRLLVSRDTNLPSERLTALLSHEIGVHLLTYFNGDAQGLAILRNGLAGYEGMQEGLAVLAEYLVGGMTAARLRLIAARVIACQAMLDGATFEETFRILHRDFGLDDRSAFNVVLRVYRGGGLAKDAIYLRGLAQILDHLKNGGSLTPFWIGKISAAHFGPIQELNARGLLRAPRLEPAFLSSDSARPRLKKAMAGIDPIDMVET
;
A
#
# COMPACT_ATOMS: atom_id res chain seq x y z
N PHE A 1 18.83 -23.06 -12.69
CA PHE A 1 19.58 -23.41 -11.45
C PHE A 1 18.63 -23.48 -10.24
N HIS A 2 18.58 -24.59 -9.48
CA HIS A 2 18.02 -24.57 -8.12
C HIS A 2 19.04 -23.88 -7.21
N ALA A 3 19.03 -22.54 -7.18
CA ALA A 3 19.83 -21.77 -6.25
C ALA A 3 19.30 -22.04 -4.84
N VAL A 4 20.03 -22.88 -4.09
CA VAL A 4 19.89 -23.06 -2.64
C VAL A 4 20.02 -21.68 -2.00
N SER A 5 19.15 -21.39 -1.03
CA SER A 5 19.06 -20.13 -0.28
C SER A 5 20.42 -19.47 -0.04
N ALA A 6 20.58 -18.23 -0.48
CA ALA A 6 21.70 -17.40 -0.08
C ALA A 6 21.51 -16.98 1.38
N ASN A 7 22.05 -17.76 2.32
CA ASN A 7 22.30 -17.27 3.67
C ASN A 7 23.50 -16.33 3.57
N ALA A 8 23.31 -15.06 3.95
CA ALA A 8 24.43 -14.15 4.09
C ALA A 8 25.42 -14.73 5.10
N SER A 9 26.66 -14.92 4.66
CA SER A 9 27.76 -15.35 5.52
C SER A 9 28.64 -14.14 5.76
N TYR A 10 28.79 -13.76 7.03
CA TYR A 10 29.57 -12.60 7.42
C TYR A 10 30.94 -13.06 7.87
N LEU A 11 31.98 -12.42 7.35
CA LEU A 11 33.35 -12.54 7.84
C LEU A 11 33.80 -11.15 8.30
N ILE A 12 34.18 -11.03 9.56
CA ILE A 12 34.76 -9.81 10.11
C ILE A 12 36.25 -10.06 10.27
N ALA A 13 37.07 -9.29 9.54
CA ALA A 13 38.53 -9.36 9.62
C ALA A 13 39.06 -8.20 10.47
N ALA A 14 40.12 -8.46 11.24
CA ALA A 14 40.75 -7.46 12.11
C ALA A 14 41.52 -6.39 11.34
N ASP A 15 42.00 -6.72 10.14
CA ASP A 15 42.76 -5.83 9.27
C ASP A 15 42.54 -6.17 7.79
N ILE A 16 42.96 -5.26 6.91
CA ILE A 16 42.77 -5.37 5.46
C ILE A 16 43.59 -6.51 4.84
N GLY A 17 44.74 -6.87 5.40
CA GLY A 17 45.58 -7.95 4.89
C GLY A 17 44.90 -9.30 5.07
N LEU A 18 44.35 -9.56 6.26
CA LEU A 18 43.54 -10.74 6.53
C LEU A 18 42.27 -10.76 5.66
N ALA A 19 41.61 -9.61 5.51
CA ALA A 19 40.43 -9.49 4.65
C ALA A 19 40.74 -9.87 3.19
N ARG A 20 41.88 -9.41 2.66
CA ARG A 20 42.34 -9.75 1.30
C ARG A 20 42.57 -11.24 1.13
N GLU A 21 43.31 -11.86 2.06
CA GLU A 21 43.62 -13.29 1.93
C GLU A 21 42.35 -14.16 2.01
N ALA A 22 41.43 -13.80 2.91
CA ALA A 22 40.14 -14.48 2.99
C ALA A 22 39.31 -14.29 1.70
N ALA A 23 39.21 -13.06 1.20
CA ALA A 23 38.51 -12.76 -0.05
C ALA A 23 39.11 -13.56 -1.23
N ARG A 24 40.44 -13.64 -1.31
CA ARG A 24 41.16 -14.44 -2.33
C ARG A 24 40.73 -15.90 -2.32
N LEU A 25 40.74 -16.52 -1.14
CA LEU A 25 40.37 -17.94 -0.98
C LEU A 25 38.90 -18.18 -1.35
N VAL A 26 37.99 -17.30 -0.90
CA VAL A 26 36.56 -17.39 -1.22
C VAL A 26 36.30 -17.23 -2.72
N VAL A 27 36.88 -16.20 -3.34
CA VAL A 27 36.71 -15.90 -4.77
C VAL A 27 37.23 -17.05 -5.63
N ARG A 28 38.40 -17.62 -5.29
CA ARG A 28 38.95 -18.79 -5.99
C ARG A 28 37.99 -19.97 -5.91
N ARG A 29 37.51 -20.30 -4.72
CA ARG A 29 36.60 -21.43 -4.51
C ARG A 29 35.25 -21.24 -5.22
N LEU A 30 34.70 -20.03 -5.20
CA LEU A 30 33.46 -19.70 -5.90
C LEU A 30 33.63 -19.78 -7.41
N ARG A 31 34.76 -19.34 -7.96
CA ARG A 31 35.05 -19.50 -9.39
C ARG A 31 35.12 -20.96 -9.81
N ASP A 32 35.86 -21.78 -9.06
CA ASP A 32 36.01 -23.21 -9.35
C ASP A 32 34.65 -23.93 -9.36
N HIS A 33 33.70 -23.47 -8.53
CA HIS A 33 32.38 -24.08 -8.41
C HIS A 33 31.34 -23.51 -9.39
N CYS A 34 31.35 -22.19 -9.63
CA CYS A 34 30.31 -21.47 -10.35
C CYS A 34 30.70 -21.08 -11.79
N GLY A 35 31.97 -21.23 -12.18
CA GLY A 35 32.50 -20.89 -13.50
C GLY A 35 32.78 -19.39 -13.72
N ALA A 36 32.12 -18.50 -12.97
CA ALA A 36 32.39 -17.07 -12.97
C ALA A 36 32.16 -16.47 -11.58
N VAL A 37 32.84 -15.37 -11.29
CA VAL A 37 32.71 -14.63 -10.02
C VAL A 37 32.94 -13.15 -10.29
N LEU A 38 32.06 -12.32 -9.74
CA LEU A 38 32.23 -10.87 -9.68
C LEU A 38 32.35 -10.46 -8.21
N MET A 39 33.45 -9.81 -7.86
CA MET A 39 33.60 -9.19 -6.54
C MET A 39 33.18 -7.72 -6.61
N LEU A 40 32.43 -7.25 -5.61
CA LEU A 40 32.10 -5.85 -5.42
C LEU A 40 32.86 -5.34 -4.20
N ASP A 41 33.87 -4.49 -4.42
CA ASP A 41 34.64 -3.82 -3.37
C ASP A 41 34.02 -2.44 -3.13
N ILE A 42 33.15 -2.30 -2.13
CA ILE A 42 32.41 -1.07 -1.82
C ILE A 42 32.97 -0.43 -0.55
N GLY A 43 33.27 0.87 -0.60
CA GLY A 43 33.77 1.62 0.55
C GLY A 43 33.49 3.11 0.47
N GLU A 44 33.85 3.83 1.52
CA GLU A 44 33.76 5.29 1.61
C GLU A 44 35.08 5.94 1.13
N LEU A 45 34.98 7.12 0.50
CA LEU A 45 36.12 8.02 0.33
C LEU A 45 36.48 8.65 1.67
N ALA A 46 37.75 9.03 1.86
CA ALA A 46 38.22 9.65 3.11
C ALA A 46 37.52 10.99 3.41
N GLU A 47 37.19 11.74 2.37
CA GLU A 47 36.55 13.06 2.46
C GLU A 47 35.60 13.29 1.28
N ASP A 48 34.75 14.30 1.45
CA ASP A 48 33.89 14.81 0.39
C ASP A 48 34.51 16.09 -0.19
N ARG A 49 35.46 15.91 -1.11
CA ARG A 49 36.26 17.02 -1.66
C ARG A 49 35.48 18.11 -2.40
N PHE A 50 34.24 17.83 -2.79
CA PHE A 50 33.38 18.81 -3.45
C PHE A 50 32.58 19.66 -2.47
N LEU A 51 32.57 19.29 -1.19
CA LEU A 51 31.95 20.07 -0.13
C LEU A 51 32.90 21.21 0.26
N THR A 52 32.54 22.43 -0.10
CA THR A 52 33.24 23.65 0.33
C THR A 52 32.32 24.44 1.27
N GLU A 53 32.88 24.97 2.35
CA GLU A 53 32.21 26.01 3.16
C GLU A 53 32.04 27.24 2.23
N ASP A 54 30.83 27.79 2.11
CA ASP A 54 30.51 29.00 1.32
C ASP A 54 30.24 28.86 -0.20
N VAL A 55 29.54 27.80 -0.66
CA VAL A 55 28.95 27.78 -2.02
C VAL A 55 27.44 28.08 -2.01
N PRO A 56 26.93 28.98 -2.89
CA PRO A 56 25.51 29.31 -2.98
C PRO A 56 24.67 28.23 -3.67
N PHE A 57 25.28 27.12 -4.08
CA PHE A 57 24.63 25.98 -4.74
C PHE A 57 25.05 24.68 -4.08
N LEU A 58 24.23 23.62 -4.22
CA LEU A 58 24.53 22.28 -3.73
C LEU A 58 25.53 21.60 -4.69
N PRO A 59 26.82 21.46 -4.33
CA PRO A 59 27.79 20.83 -5.22
C PRO A 59 27.45 19.36 -5.43
N PRO A 60 27.87 18.72 -6.55
CA PRO A 60 27.72 17.28 -6.67
C PRO A 60 28.57 16.55 -5.62
N PHE A 61 28.28 15.28 -5.36
CA PHE A 61 29.14 14.42 -4.55
C PHE A 61 29.78 13.35 -5.39
N GLU A 62 30.95 12.88 -4.98
CA GLU A 62 31.72 11.95 -5.78
C GLU A 62 31.28 10.48 -5.57
N ILE A 63 31.20 9.75 -6.68
CA ILE A 63 31.24 8.30 -6.72
C ILE A 63 32.39 7.90 -7.64
N ALA A 64 33.48 7.38 -7.08
CA ALA A 64 34.64 6.94 -7.84
C ALA A 64 34.55 5.43 -8.11
N LEU A 65 34.72 5.04 -9.38
CA LEU A 65 34.59 3.66 -9.82
C LEU A 65 35.85 3.17 -10.51
N ALA A 66 36.22 1.91 -10.30
CA ALA A 66 37.25 1.21 -11.08
C ALA A 66 36.84 -0.23 -11.34
N CYS A 67 37.35 -0.82 -12.41
CA CYS A 67 37.21 -2.24 -12.69
C CYS A 67 38.46 -2.78 -13.39
N GLY A 68 38.55 -4.10 -13.58
CA GLY A 68 39.55 -4.70 -14.45
C GLY A 68 39.28 -4.49 -15.94
N ASP A 69 40.05 -5.17 -16.78
CA ASP A 69 40.08 -4.91 -18.21
C ASP A 69 39.13 -5.75 -19.07
N THR A 70 38.42 -6.71 -18.47
CA THR A 70 37.55 -7.60 -19.24
C THR A 70 36.31 -6.89 -19.76
N ALA A 71 35.74 -7.41 -20.85
CA ALA A 71 34.50 -6.87 -21.42
C ALA A 71 33.32 -6.96 -20.43
N ALA A 72 33.28 -8.00 -19.59
CA ALA A 72 32.22 -8.19 -18.60
C ALA A 72 32.32 -7.18 -17.44
N GLU A 73 33.54 -6.88 -16.99
CA GLU A 73 33.80 -5.83 -15.99
C GLU A 73 33.43 -4.45 -16.53
N LYS A 74 33.85 -4.12 -17.75
CA LYS A 74 33.52 -2.84 -18.41
C LYS A 74 32.02 -2.67 -18.60
N ALA A 75 31.30 -3.75 -18.90
CA ALA A 75 29.83 -3.73 -18.96
C ALA A 75 29.19 -3.48 -17.59
N ALA A 76 29.68 -4.14 -16.53
CA ALA A 76 29.23 -3.94 -15.16
C ALA A 76 29.46 -2.50 -14.67
N LEU A 77 30.69 -1.99 -14.85
CA LEU A 77 31.09 -0.61 -14.53
C LEU A 77 30.18 0.40 -15.21
N LYS A 78 29.96 0.26 -16.53
CA LYS A 78 29.10 1.17 -17.30
C LYS A 78 27.67 1.19 -16.77
N CYS A 79 27.11 0.02 -16.46
CA CYS A 79 25.75 -0.09 -15.93
C CYS A 79 25.65 0.53 -14.53
N PHE A 80 26.63 0.25 -13.65
CA PHE A 80 26.71 0.88 -12.33
C PHE A 80 26.76 2.40 -12.45
N ALA A 81 27.68 2.93 -13.26
CA ALA A 81 27.87 4.37 -13.47
C ALA A 81 26.59 5.05 -13.94
N THR A 82 25.91 4.44 -14.91
CA THR A 82 24.64 4.94 -15.45
C THR A 82 23.55 4.94 -14.39
N ALA A 83 23.38 3.82 -13.67
CA ALA A 83 22.37 3.68 -12.61
C ALA A 83 22.61 4.68 -11.46
N ALA A 84 23.86 4.81 -11.01
CA ALA A 84 24.25 5.72 -9.94
C ALA A 84 24.05 7.19 -10.33
N SER A 85 24.23 7.55 -11.61
CA SER A 85 24.09 8.92 -12.12
C SER A 85 22.65 9.33 -12.44
N ALA A 86 21.78 8.36 -12.77
CA ALA A 86 20.44 8.62 -13.29
C ALA A 86 19.39 8.99 -12.22
N ARG A 87 19.73 8.96 -10.92
CA ARG A 87 18.76 9.19 -9.86
C ARG A 87 18.56 10.67 -9.56
N GLU A 88 17.30 11.07 -9.41
CA GLU A 88 16.94 12.44 -9.01
C GLU A 88 17.58 12.81 -7.67
N ALA A 89 18.33 13.90 -7.68
CA ALA A 89 19.05 14.39 -6.53
C ALA A 89 18.12 15.22 -5.64
N LYS A 90 17.64 14.63 -4.53
CA LYS A 90 16.94 15.39 -3.48
C LYS A 90 17.88 16.32 -2.68
N TYR A 91 19.16 15.94 -2.57
CA TYR A 91 20.15 16.66 -1.77
C TYR A 91 21.34 17.12 -2.61
N ARG A 92 22.11 16.20 -3.20
CA ARG A 92 23.27 16.50 -4.06
C ARG A 92 23.34 15.51 -5.20
N THR A 93 23.78 15.96 -6.36
CA THR A 93 23.85 15.11 -7.56
C THR A 93 25.07 14.21 -7.51
N PRO A 94 24.92 12.89 -7.77
CA PRO A 94 26.07 12.01 -7.91
C PRO A 94 26.88 12.40 -9.15
N ARG A 95 28.18 12.58 -8.97
CA ARG A 95 29.16 12.74 -10.05
C ARG A 95 30.05 11.51 -10.05
N VAL A 96 29.85 10.67 -11.06
CA VAL A 96 30.62 9.45 -11.25
C VAL A 96 31.96 9.78 -11.91
N GLU A 97 33.06 9.36 -11.30
CA GLU A 97 34.42 9.54 -11.80
C GLU A 97 35.20 8.22 -11.84
N GLU A 98 36.27 8.19 -12.63
CA GLU A 98 37.19 7.06 -12.66
C GLU A 98 38.13 7.11 -11.45
N LEU A 99 38.23 6.00 -10.71
CA LEU A 99 39.09 5.88 -9.54
C LEU A 99 40.54 5.57 -9.97
N ASN A 100 41.35 6.63 -10.12
CA ASN A 100 42.75 6.49 -10.50
C ASN A 100 43.63 6.00 -9.30
N PRO A 101 44.26 4.82 -9.38
CA PRO A 101 45.10 4.28 -8.30
C PRO A 101 46.35 5.10 -7.98
N THR A 102 46.87 5.83 -8.96
CA THR A 102 48.16 6.55 -8.82
C THR A 102 48.06 7.83 -7.99
N THR A 103 46.85 8.35 -7.78
CA THR A 103 46.60 9.61 -7.08
C THR A 103 45.80 9.44 -5.78
N ARG A 104 45.31 8.24 -5.46
CA ARG A 104 44.48 7.99 -4.27
C ARG A 104 44.98 6.80 -3.47
N ALA A 105 45.51 7.08 -2.28
CA ALA A 105 46.03 6.11 -1.31
C ALA A 105 44.93 5.31 -0.58
N GLU A 106 43.82 5.01 -1.26
CA GLU A 106 42.72 4.27 -0.66
C GLU A 106 43.00 2.77 -0.76
N ALA A 107 42.88 2.07 0.37
CA ALA A 107 43.10 0.64 0.42
C ALA A 107 42.12 -0.09 -0.52
N ARG A 108 42.69 -0.82 -1.49
CA ARG A 108 41.96 -1.73 -2.37
C ARG A 108 42.09 -3.13 -1.80
N LEU A 109 41.03 -3.92 -1.91
CA LEU A 109 41.12 -5.36 -1.64
C LEU A 109 41.95 -6.11 -2.72
N LEU A 110 42.35 -5.44 -3.80
CA LEU A 110 42.56 -6.11 -5.09
C LEU A 110 43.90 -5.97 -5.77
N ASP A 111 44.88 -5.27 -5.19
CA ASP A 111 46.16 -5.11 -5.87
C ASP A 111 46.85 -6.47 -6.19
N ASP A 112 46.36 -7.59 -5.62
CA ASP A 112 46.87 -8.96 -5.80
C ASP A 112 45.85 -10.00 -6.36
N LEU A 113 44.65 -9.62 -6.84
CA LEU A 113 43.61 -10.56 -7.33
C LEU A 113 43.49 -10.61 -8.86
N SER A 114 44.61 -10.81 -9.56
CA SER A 114 44.74 -10.73 -11.04
C SER A 114 43.71 -11.52 -11.86
N ASP A 115 43.13 -12.57 -11.29
CA ASP A 115 42.31 -13.51 -12.04
C ASP A 115 40.79 -13.34 -11.78
N ALA A 116 40.37 -12.43 -10.91
CA ALA A 116 38.96 -12.23 -10.55
C ALA A 116 38.37 -10.95 -11.16
N ALA A 117 37.17 -11.05 -11.73
CA ALA A 117 36.45 -9.86 -12.13
C ALA A 117 36.06 -9.05 -10.89
N CYS A 118 36.35 -7.75 -10.90
CA CYS A 118 35.97 -6.86 -9.82
C CYS A 118 35.44 -5.51 -10.30
N LEU A 119 34.50 -4.99 -9.53
CA LEU A 119 34.08 -3.60 -9.53
C LEU A 119 34.38 -2.98 -8.17
N THR A 120 35.24 -1.97 -8.15
CA THR A 120 35.52 -1.14 -6.97
C THR A 120 34.64 0.11 -7.02
N VAL A 121 33.95 0.38 -5.91
CA VAL A 121 33.08 1.53 -5.71
C VAL A 121 33.56 2.28 -4.47
N ARG A 122 33.82 3.57 -4.62
CA ARG A 122 34.05 4.49 -3.52
C ARG A 122 33.09 5.66 -3.63
N PHE A 123 32.49 6.08 -2.52
CA PHE A 123 31.57 7.20 -2.54
C PHE A 123 31.88 8.19 -1.43
N ALA A 124 31.65 9.47 -1.68
CA ALA A 124 31.83 10.52 -0.67
C ALA A 124 30.88 10.27 0.51
N PRO A 125 31.35 10.42 1.77
CA PRO A 125 30.56 10.10 2.97
C PRO A 125 29.52 11.18 3.29
N ILE A 126 28.71 11.58 2.31
CA ILE A 126 27.77 12.71 2.39
C ILE A 126 26.67 12.53 3.45
N TYR A 127 26.43 11.28 3.85
CA TYR A 127 25.47 10.94 4.90
C TYR A 127 26.02 11.19 6.29
N ARG A 128 27.31 11.53 6.46
CA ARG A 128 27.89 11.91 7.75
C ARG A 128 27.76 13.41 7.96
N VAL A 129 27.44 13.82 9.18
CA VAL A 129 27.48 15.22 9.57
C VAL A 129 28.96 15.65 9.66
N PRO A 130 29.40 16.67 8.89
CA PRO A 130 30.80 17.08 8.82
C PRO A 130 31.43 17.27 10.21
N GLY A 131 32.65 16.77 10.39
CA GLY A 131 33.38 16.86 11.65
C GLY A 131 32.83 16.01 12.81
N THR A 132 31.81 15.16 12.59
CA THR A 132 31.23 14.33 13.64
C THR A 132 31.03 12.87 13.21
N LYS A 133 30.73 11.99 14.19
CA LYS A 133 30.32 10.60 13.93
C LYS A 133 28.83 10.44 13.67
N ARG A 134 28.04 11.54 13.72
CA ARG A 134 26.59 11.49 13.50
C ARG A 134 26.31 11.32 12.01
N VAL A 135 25.18 10.69 11.71
CA VAL A 135 24.70 10.48 10.35
C VAL A 135 23.40 11.24 10.12
N TYR A 136 23.13 11.61 8.87
CA TYR A 136 21.84 12.02 8.34
C TYR A 136 21.08 10.75 7.92
N PRO A 137 20.11 10.24 8.71
CA PRO A 137 19.52 8.92 8.47
C PRO A 137 18.85 8.80 7.10
N GLU A 138 18.05 9.80 6.70
CA GLU A 138 17.39 9.81 5.38
C GLU A 138 18.38 9.74 4.22
N LEU A 139 19.51 10.43 4.33
CA LEU A 139 20.54 10.47 3.29
C LEU A 139 21.34 9.16 3.27
N HIS A 140 21.61 8.58 4.44
CA HIS A 140 22.21 7.26 4.56
C HIS A 140 21.36 6.20 3.83
N ASP A 141 20.06 6.14 4.12
CA ASP A 141 19.17 5.15 3.53
C ASP A 141 19.02 5.35 2.01
N LEU A 142 18.98 6.60 1.56
CA LEU A 142 18.97 6.94 0.13
C LEU A 142 20.23 6.43 -0.58
N ILE A 143 21.42 6.62 0.01
CA ILE A 143 22.68 6.13 -0.56
C ILE A 143 22.70 4.62 -0.59
N VAL A 144 22.34 3.95 0.51
CA VAL A 144 22.30 2.48 0.58
C VAL A 144 21.38 1.94 -0.51
N ALA A 145 20.16 2.45 -0.65
CA ALA A 145 19.22 2.03 -1.69
C ALA A 145 19.77 2.28 -3.11
N ASN A 146 20.48 3.39 -3.33
CA ASN A 146 21.10 3.70 -4.61
C ASN A 146 22.26 2.75 -4.95
N MET A 147 23.17 2.52 -4.00
CA MET A 147 24.34 1.66 -4.18
C MET A 147 23.92 0.21 -4.40
N VAL A 148 22.95 -0.29 -3.64
CA VAL A 148 22.42 -1.65 -3.80
C VAL A 148 21.80 -1.83 -5.18
N ASP A 149 20.89 -0.96 -5.61
CA ASP A 149 20.25 -1.11 -6.93
C ASP A 149 21.26 -0.96 -8.08
N SER A 150 22.21 -0.02 -7.97
CA SER A 150 23.30 0.14 -8.95
C SER A 150 24.18 -1.10 -9.03
N ALA A 151 24.49 -1.72 -7.89
CA ALA A 151 25.22 -2.98 -7.82
C ALA A 151 24.44 -4.14 -8.47
N LEU A 152 23.14 -4.27 -8.20
CA LEU A 152 22.32 -5.31 -8.81
C LEU A 152 22.26 -5.15 -10.35
N GLN A 153 22.15 -3.92 -10.85
CA GLN A 153 22.23 -3.65 -12.29
C GLN A 153 23.60 -4.01 -12.88
N ALA A 154 24.69 -3.68 -12.19
CA ALA A 154 26.03 -4.04 -12.58
C ALA A 154 26.23 -5.56 -12.66
N VAL A 155 25.74 -6.30 -11.66
CA VAL A 155 25.78 -7.77 -11.64
C VAL A 155 24.95 -8.34 -12.80
N SER A 156 23.76 -7.80 -13.08
CA SER A 156 22.94 -8.24 -14.22
C SER A 156 23.66 -8.02 -15.56
N ALA A 157 24.35 -6.89 -15.73
CA ALA A 157 25.14 -6.60 -16.92
C ALA A 157 26.36 -7.54 -17.04
N PHE A 158 27.03 -7.84 -15.92
CA PHE A 158 28.12 -8.80 -15.85
C PHE A 158 27.67 -10.20 -16.27
N LEU A 159 26.54 -10.70 -15.75
CA LEU A 159 25.98 -12.00 -16.11
C LEU A 159 25.70 -12.09 -17.61
N LYS A 160 25.08 -11.04 -18.18
CA LYS A 160 24.81 -10.94 -19.62
C LYS A 160 26.09 -10.98 -20.46
N ALA A 161 27.08 -10.16 -20.12
CA ALA A 161 28.35 -10.10 -20.84
C ALA A 161 29.17 -11.40 -20.71
N SER A 162 29.03 -12.10 -19.57
CA SER A 162 29.64 -13.40 -19.30
C SER A 162 28.86 -14.58 -19.89
N ARG A 163 27.75 -14.33 -20.62
CA ARG A 163 26.87 -15.35 -21.23
C ARG A 163 26.28 -16.35 -20.22
N LEU A 164 25.98 -15.88 -19.01
CA LEU A 164 25.33 -16.65 -17.96
C LEU A 164 23.81 -16.45 -17.98
N GLU A 165 23.09 -17.31 -17.26
CA GLU A 165 21.64 -17.22 -17.09
C GLU A 165 21.27 -15.83 -16.53
N GLN A 166 20.41 -15.11 -17.25
CA GLN A 166 20.00 -13.77 -16.85
C GLN A 166 18.79 -13.82 -15.94
N PRO A 167 18.77 -13.02 -14.86
CA PRO A 167 17.56 -12.85 -14.09
C PRO A 167 16.45 -12.17 -14.92
N ALA A 168 15.18 -12.42 -14.59
CA ALA A 168 14.06 -11.73 -15.23
C ALA A 168 14.13 -10.20 -15.06
N THR A 169 14.60 -9.75 -13.90
CA THR A 169 14.94 -8.36 -13.58
C THR A 169 16.16 -8.33 -12.68
N HIS A 170 16.98 -7.28 -12.73
CA HIS A 170 18.16 -7.15 -11.86
C HIS A 170 17.79 -7.24 -10.37
N ARG A 171 16.58 -6.80 -10.00
CA ARG A 171 16.08 -6.84 -8.61
C ARG A 171 15.85 -8.26 -8.08
N SER A 172 15.65 -9.26 -8.96
CA SER A 172 15.53 -10.67 -8.55
C SER A 172 16.82 -11.30 -8.01
N LEU A 173 17.95 -10.58 -8.13
CA LEU A 173 19.24 -10.92 -7.52
C LEU A 173 19.29 -10.54 -6.02
N GLY A 174 18.30 -9.79 -5.51
CA GLY A 174 18.16 -9.49 -4.09
C GLY A 174 17.79 -10.72 -3.25
N ARG A 175 17.66 -10.53 -1.93
CA ARG A 175 17.32 -11.62 -0.99
C ARG A 175 16.00 -12.30 -1.37
N ARG A 176 15.96 -13.63 -1.27
CA ARG A 176 14.81 -14.48 -1.65
C ARG A 176 14.07 -15.10 -0.46
N ALA A 177 14.43 -14.73 0.77
CA ALA A 177 13.76 -15.15 1.98
C ALA A 177 13.62 -13.97 2.94
N TYR A 178 12.53 -13.97 3.73
CA TYR A 178 12.38 -13.06 4.85
C TYR A 178 13.30 -13.49 5.99
N ILE A 179 14.11 -12.56 6.50
CA ILE A 179 14.90 -12.80 7.71
C ILE A 179 13.99 -12.69 8.94
N ASP A 180 14.37 -13.35 10.04
CA ASP A 180 13.56 -13.36 11.26
C ASP A 180 13.28 -11.96 11.79
N ALA A 181 14.19 -11.00 11.61
CA ALA A 181 14.00 -9.62 12.02
C ALA A 181 12.80 -8.96 11.31
N VAL A 182 12.64 -9.18 10.00
CA VAL A 182 11.48 -8.68 9.23
C VAL A 182 10.20 -9.32 9.74
N VAL A 183 10.19 -10.65 9.90
CA VAL A 183 9.00 -11.38 10.36
C VAL A 183 8.58 -10.94 11.77
N ARG A 184 9.55 -10.69 12.67
CA ARG A 184 9.26 -10.16 14.01
C ARG A 184 8.70 -8.74 13.97
N ALA A 185 9.28 -7.86 13.14
CA ALA A 185 8.79 -6.49 12.99
C ALA A 185 7.35 -6.47 12.43
N ASP A 186 7.11 -7.24 11.37
CA ASP A 186 5.79 -7.41 10.75
C ASP A 186 4.75 -7.92 11.76
N ARG A 187 5.06 -8.97 12.54
CA ARG A 187 4.18 -9.47 13.61
C ARG A 187 3.93 -8.45 14.71
N ALA A 188 4.93 -7.66 15.08
CA ALA A 188 4.76 -6.64 16.11
C ALA A 188 3.85 -5.49 15.63
N ILE A 189 3.99 -5.06 14.37
CA ILE A 189 3.07 -4.10 13.74
C ILE A 189 1.66 -4.69 13.65
N ASP A 190 1.53 -5.96 13.25
CA ASP A 190 0.25 -6.66 13.18
C ASP A 190 -0.45 -6.77 14.53
N ASN A 191 0.29 -7.00 15.62
CA ASN A 191 -0.27 -7.02 16.97
C ASN A 191 -0.89 -5.66 17.35
N VAL A 192 -0.24 -4.55 16.98
CA VAL A 192 -0.79 -3.21 17.20
C VAL A 192 -2.00 -2.95 16.31
N ALA A 193 -1.92 -3.25 15.01
CA ALA A 193 -3.05 -3.14 14.09
C ALA A 193 -4.25 -4.00 14.56
N SER A 194 -3.97 -5.13 15.20
CA SER A 194 -4.95 -6.04 15.76
C SER A 194 -5.42 -5.68 17.18
N ALA A 195 -4.90 -4.62 17.79
CA ALA A 195 -5.36 -4.15 19.10
C ALA A 195 -6.62 -3.27 19.00
N PHE A 196 -6.95 -2.76 17.82
CA PHE A 196 -8.11 -1.90 17.62
C PHE A 196 -8.83 -2.17 16.29
N ASP A 197 -10.07 -1.70 16.19
CA ASP A 197 -10.82 -1.61 14.94
C ASP A 197 -11.19 -0.14 14.72
N PHE A 198 -10.44 0.52 13.85
CA PHE A 198 -10.57 1.96 13.61
C PHE A 198 -11.99 2.32 13.18
N LEU A 199 -12.55 1.61 12.21
CA LEU A 199 -13.87 1.92 11.66
C LEU A 199 -14.96 1.69 12.70
N LEU A 200 -14.88 0.62 13.49
CA LEU A 200 -15.83 0.36 14.57
C LEU A 200 -15.75 1.43 15.67
N ALA A 201 -14.54 1.87 16.03
CA ALA A 201 -14.30 2.87 17.06
C ALA A 201 -14.81 4.28 16.69
N VAL A 202 -14.86 4.60 15.39
CA VAL A 202 -15.41 5.87 14.89
C VAL A 202 -16.83 5.76 14.36
N THR A 203 -17.48 4.59 14.45
CA THR A 203 -18.86 4.40 13.98
C THR A 203 -19.83 4.57 15.15
N PRO A 204 -20.85 5.45 15.05
CA PRO A 204 -21.82 5.66 16.12
C PRO A 204 -22.62 4.41 16.44
N ILE A 205 -22.94 4.20 17.72
CA ILE A 205 -23.74 3.05 18.20
C ILE A 205 -25.24 3.32 18.21
N ASN A 206 -25.65 4.58 18.04
CA ASN A 206 -27.02 5.04 18.19
C ASN A 206 -27.60 5.59 16.88
N ALA A 207 -27.24 5.00 15.73
CA ALA A 207 -27.64 5.52 14.41
C ALA A 207 -29.17 5.67 14.24
N GLU A 208 -29.97 4.69 14.67
CA GLU A 208 -31.44 4.77 14.59
C GLU A 208 -32.03 5.82 15.56
N PRO A 209 -31.66 5.84 16.85
CA PRO A 209 -32.03 6.95 17.74
C PRO A 209 -31.64 8.34 17.20
N ALA A 210 -30.42 8.50 16.68
CA ALA A 210 -29.92 9.74 16.12
C ALA A 210 -30.74 10.19 14.90
N TRP A 211 -31.20 9.26 14.06
CA TRP A 211 -32.13 9.56 12.98
C TRP A 211 -33.46 10.09 13.50
N LEU A 212 -34.06 9.42 14.48
CA LEU A 212 -35.34 9.82 15.05
C LEU A 212 -35.25 11.20 15.70
N GLU A 213 -34.15 11.48 16.41
CA GLU A 213 -33.84 12.79 16.99
C GLU A 213 -33.73 13.87 15.90
N PHE A 214 -32.92 13.62 14.86
CA PHE A 214 -32.71 14.57 13.77
C PHE A 214 -34.02 14.90 13.02
N ARG A 215 -34.84 13.88 12.78
CA ARG A 215 -36.15 14.03 12.14
C ARG A 215 -37.14 14.78 13.03
N ALA A 216 -37.20 14.47 14.32
CA ALA A 216 -38.07 15.16 15.28
C ALA A 216 -37.68 16.64 15.44
N GLY A 217 -36.39 16.95 15.33
CA GLY A 217 -35.85 18.31 15.31
C GLY A 217 -35.99 19.05 13.98
N GLY A 218 -36.79 18.55 13.03
CA GLY A 218 -37.02 19.22 11.74
C GLY A 218 -35.78 19.35 10.85
N PHE A 219 -34.76 18.52 11.06
CA PHE A 219 -33.49 18.55 10.35
C PHE A 219 -32.65 19.82 10.58
N GLU A 220 -32.86 20.53 11.70
CA GLU A 220 -32.19 21.81 11.97
C GLU A 220 -30.97 21.71 12.90
N ARG A 221 -30.82 20.62 13.65
CA ARG A 221 -29.74 20.44 14.63
C ARG A 221 -29.13 19.07 14.49
N VAL A 222 -27.79 18.98 14.48
CA VAL A 222 -27.06 17.70 14.52
C VAL A 222 -27.53 16.85 15.71
N PRO A 223 -27.85 15.55 15.51
CA PRO A 223 -28.21 14.67 16.61
C PRO A 223 -26.98 14.30 17.45
N ALA A 224 -27.19 13.87 18.69
CA ALA A 224 -26.10 13.36 19.51
C ALA A 224 -25.57 12.04 18.92
N LEU A 225 -24.28 11.98 18.61
CA LEU A 225 -23.62 10.75 18.15
C LEU A 225 -22.87 10.11 19.32
N LEU A 226 -23.21 8.86 19.63
CA LEU A 226 -22.60 8.13 20.73
C LEU A 226 -21.62 7.09 20.18
N TYR A 227 -20.47 6.96 20.83
CA TYR A 227 -19.41 6.04 20.40
C TYR A 227 -19.05 5.04 21.48
N ARG A 228 -18.49 3.90 21.05
CA ARG A 228 -17.92 2.90 21.96
C ARG A 228 -16.73 3.52 22.72
N PRO A 229 -16.59 3.27 24.02
CA PRO A 229 -15.35 3.55 24.74
C PRO A 229 -14.17 2.83 24.09
N LEU A 230 -12.99 3.44 24.11
CA LEU A 230 -11.76 2.76 23.68
C LEU A 230 -11.35 1.78 24.79
N GLU A 231 -11.10 0.53 24.43
CA GLU A 231 -10.69 -0.53 25.37
C GLU A 231 -9.18 -0.47 25.68
N PHE A 232 -8.48 0.56 25.21
CA PHE A 232 -7.04 0.71 25.30
C PHE A 232 -6.64 2.17 25.42
N GLU A 233 -5.45 2.39 26.00
CA GLU A 233 -4.81 3.70 26.07
C GLU A 233 -4.06 3.99 24.77
N VAL A 234 -4.50 5.02 24.03
CA VAL A 234 -3.91 5.40 22.73
C VAL A 234 -2.40 5.66 22.85
N ALA A 235 -1.97 6.37 23.90
CA ALA A 235 -0.55 6.66 24.11
C ALA A 235 0.27 5.39 24.35
N ALA A 236 -0.30 4.38 25.03
CA ALA A 236 0.38 3.10 25.24
C ALA A 236 0.50 2.29 23.93
N GLN A 237 -0.54 2.30 23.10
CA GLN A 237 -0.50 1.67 21.77
C GLN A 237 0.54 2.35 20.86
N LYS A 238 0.62 3.68 20.86
CA LYS A 238 1.67 4.41 20.13
C LYS A 238 3.08 4.05 20.61
N ARG A 239 3.31 3.94 21.93
CA ARG A 239 4.60 3.47 22.45
C ARG A 239 4.93 2.06 21.98
N THR A 240 3.94 1.16 21.98
CA THR A 240 4.11 -0.21 21.46
C THR A 240 4.48 -0.19 19.98
N LEU A 241 3.79 0.62 19.18
CA LEU A 241 4.04 0.79 17.75
C LEU A 241 5.46 1.26 17.44
N TYR A 242 5.96 2.27 18.16
CA TYR A 242 7.30 2.82 17.96
C TYR A 242 8.40 2.06 18.72
N SER A 243 8.05 1.04 19.51
CA SER A 243 9.03 0.09 20.04
C SER A 243 9.49 -0.93 19.00
N VAL A 244 8.77 -1.03 17.87
CA VAL A 244 9.16 -1.87 16.74
C VAL A 244 10.36 -1.26 16.03
N SER A 245 11.55 -1.84 16.22
CA SER A 245 12.77 -1.40 15.54
C SER A 245 12.76 -1.82 14.07
N LEU A 246 12.90 -0.84 13.19
CA LEU A 246 13.07 -1.03 11.74
C LEU A 246 14.53 -0.77 11.29
N ASP A 247 15.40 -0.30 12.20
CA ASP A 247 16.75 0.21 11.90
C ASP A 247 17.73 -0.87 11.42
N HIS A 248 17.43 -2.15 11.69
CA HIS A 248 18.30 -3.29 11.37
C HIS A 248 17.77 -4.14 10.22
N LEU A 249 16.78 -3.65 9.48
CA LEU A 249 16.24 -4.33 8.33
C LEU A 249 17.10 -4.01 7.10
N GLU A 250 17.85 -5.01 6.62
CA GLU A 250 18.78 -4.87 5.50
C GLU A 250 18.11 -4.68 4.14
N ASP A 251 16.78 -4.85 4.05
CA ASP A 251 16.01 -4.74 2.81
C ASP A 251 15.27 -3.39 2.77
N PRO A 252 15.76 -2.39 2.01
CA PRO A 252 15.18 -1.05 2.01
C PRO A 252 13.72 -1.03 1.57
N LEU A 253 13.31 -1.98 0.72
CA LEU A 253 11.92 -2.06 0.26
C LEU A 253 11.01 -2.47 1.41
N LEU A 254 11.35 -3.54 2.12
CA LEU A 254 10.54 -4.03 3.25
C LEU A 254 10.55 -3.03 4.41
N THR A 255 11.69 -2.40 4.70
CA THR A 255 11.80 -1.33 5.70
C THR A 255 10.84 -0.20 5.38
N LYS A 256 10.81 0.25 4.11
CA LYS A 256 9.90 1.30 3.67
C LYS A 256 8.43 0.90 3.84
N LEU A 257 8.02 -0.28 3.39
CA LEU A 257 6.63 -0.74 3.50
C LEU A 257 6.16 -0.83 4.96
N LEU A 258 7.01 -1.35 5.85
CA LEU A 258 6.72 -1.45 7.29
C LEU A 258 6.65 -0.06 7.95
N SER A 259 7.55 0.86 7.57
CA SER A 259 7.57 2.24 8.06
C SER A 259 6.32 3.02 7.64
N GLU A 260 5.91 2.90 6.37
CA GLU A 260 4.68 3.51 5.86
C GLU A 260 3.45 2.97 6.63
N LYS A 261 3.41 1.67 6.91
CA LYS A 261 2.33 1.09 7.74
C LYS A 261 2.37 1.58 9.18
N GLN A 262 3.55 1.71 9.77
CA GLN A 262 3.71 2.26 11.12
C GLN A 262 3.15 3.69 11.19
N GLN A 263 3.43 4.52 10.19
CA GLN A 263 2.90 5.89 10.10
C GLN A 263 1.38 5.92 9.93
N GLU A 264 0.81 5.04 9.09
CA GLU A 264 -0.64 4.93 8.92
C GLU A 264 -1.34 4.57 10.25
N LEU A 265 -0.81 3.60 11.00
CA LEU A 265 -1.36 3.21 12.30
C LEU A 265 -1.23 4.32 13.35
N ASP A 266 -0.12 5.06 13.35
CA ASP A 266 0.03 6.23 14.23
C ASP A 266 -1.03 7.30 13.93
N LEU A 267 -1.31 7.53 12.64
CA LEU A 267 -2.34 8.49 12.21
C LEU A 267 -3.74 8.03 12.64
N GLN A 268 -4.07 6.74 12.48
CA GLN A 268 -5.34 6.18 12.97
C GLN A 268 -5.47 6.30 14.50
N LEU A 269 -4.41 6.00 15.25
CA LEU A 269 -4.37 6.17 16.71
C LEU A 269 -4.54 7.65 17.10
N SER A 270 -3.90 8.57 16.38
CA SER A 270 -4.07 10.01 16.56
C SER A 270 -5.50 10.47 16.34
N MET A 271 -6.15 9.95 15.30
CA MET A 271 -7.56 10.21 15.03
C MET A 271 -8.44 9.70 16.16
N LEU A 272 -8.19 8.50 16.70
CA LEU A 272 -8.95 7.98 17.84
C LEU A 272 -8.78 8.85 19.10
N ALA A 273 -7.59 9.37 19.38
CA ALA A 273 -7.38 10.32 20.47
C ALA A 273 -8.04 11.69 20.24
N ALA A 274 -8.22 12.08 18.97
CA ALA A 274 -8.84 13.34 18.57
C ALA A 274 -10.35 13.20 18.27
N ARG A 275 -10.95 12.04 18.52
CA ARG A 275 -12.37 11.76 18.24
C ARG A 275 -13.26 12.85 18.85
N GLU A 276 -14.22 13.34 18.07
CA GLU A 276 -15.15 14.42 18.45
C GLU A 276 -14.48 15.79 18.68
N THR A 277 -13.28 16.01 18.12
CA THR A 277 -12.61 17.32 18.11
C THR A 277 -12.36 17.80 16.69
N PRO A 278 -12.17 19.11 16.44
CA PRO A 278 -11.84 19.64 15.12
C PRO A 278 -10.56 19.04 14.50
N ARG A 279 -9.63 18.56 15.32
CA ARG A 279 -8.39 17.91 14.86
C ARG A 279 -8.65 16.59 14.13
N PHE A 280 -9.77 15.92 14.39
CA PHE A 280 -10.12 14.66 13.75
C PHE A 280 -10.20 14.80 12.23
N VAL A 281 -10.83 15.89 11.76
CA VAL A 281 -11.02 16.16 10.32
C VAL A 281 -9.69 16.31 9.60
N GLU A 282 -8.76 17.07 10.19
CA GLU A 282 -7.45 17.32 9.57
C GLU A 282 -6.56 16.08 9.56
N LEU A 283 -6.61 15.26 10.62
CA LEU A 283 -5.95 13.95 10.62
C LEU A 283 -6.60 13.00 9.61
N GLY A 284 -7.92 13.04 9.47
CA GLY A 284 -8.65 12.30 8.44
C GLY A 284 -8.30 12.75 7.02
N ARG A 285 -8.10 14.06 6.80
CA ARG A 285 -7.63 14.63 5.53
C ARG A 285 -6.21 14.15 5.20
N ALA A 286 -5.34 14.04 6.21
CA ALA A 286 -4.00 13.46 6.02
C ALA A 286 -4.04 11.97 5.65
N LEU A 287 -5.00 11.20 6.19
CA LEU A 287 -5.11 9.75 5.95
C LEU A 287 -5.79 9.43 4.60
N TYR A 288 -6.88 10.12 4.27
CA TYR A 288 -7.73 9.80 3.11
C TYR A 288 -7.62 10.81 1.95
N GLY A 289 -6.85 11.89 2.14
CA GLY A 289 -6.72 12.99 1.19
C GLY A 289 -7.89 13.99 1.25
N SER A 290 -7.74 15.10 0.51
CA SER A 290 -8.84 16.01 0.18
C SER A 290 -9.72 15.43 -0.92
N VAL A 291 -10.85 16.07 -1.23
CA VAL A 291 -11.61 15.78 -2.45
C VAL A 291 -11.02 16.61 -3.60
N GLU A 292 -10.58 15.95 -4.67
CA GLU A 292 -10.00 16.61 -5.83
C GLU A 292 -11.08 17.31 -6.67
N PRO A 293 -10.81 18.48 -7.29
CA PRO A 293 -11.80 19.19 -8.10
C PRO A 293 -12.39 18.34 -9.24
N SER A 294 -11.58 17.48 -9.86
CA SER A 294 -12.04 16.54 -10.90
C SER A 294 -12.96 15.45 -10.35
N LEU A 295 -12.72 14.99 -9.11
CA LEU A 295 -13.57 14.02 -8.44
C LEU A 295 -14.91 14.64 -8.04
N ALA A 296 -14.89 15.87 -7.51
CA ALA A 296 -16.10 16.62 -7.19
C ALA A 296 -16.96 16.88 -8.44
N ALA A 297 -16.35 17.34 -9.54
CA ALA A 297 -17.05 17.58 -10.81
C ALA A 297 -17.70 16.30 -11.36
N ARG A 298 -17.00 15.17 -11.27
CA ARG A 298 -17.52 13.85 -11.64
C ARG A 298 -18.72 13.45 -10.77
N ALA A 299 -18.62 13.63 -9.46
CA ALA A 299 -19.72 13.34 -8.54
C ALA A 299 -20.95 14.23 -8.81
N CYS A 300 -20.77 15.53 -9.02
CA CYS A 300 -21.85 16.44 -9.42
C CYS A 300 -22.52 15.97 -10.71
N THR A 301 -21.72 15.65 -11.75
CA THR A 301 -22.24 15.19 -13.04
C THR A 301 -23.12 13.94 -12.89
N ILE A 302 -22.69 12.96 -12.07
CA ILE A 302 -23.47 11.76 -11.77
C ILE A 302 -24.81 12.11 -11.10
N LEU A 303 -24.78 12.99 -10.10
CA LEU A 303 -25.98 13.39 -9.35
C LEU A 303 -26.96 14.23 -10.17
N GLU A 304 -26.48 14.99 -11.15
CA GLU A 304 -27.32 15.82 -12.02
C GLU A 304 -27.94 15.02 -13.16
N ARG A 305 -27.17 14.12 -13.78
CA ARG A 305 -27.60 13.39 -14.98
C ARG A 305 -28.39 12.13 -14.70
N LEU A 306 -28.09 11.41 -13.62
CA LEU A 306 -28.83 10.18 -13.30
C LEU A 306 -30.19 10.52 -12.68
N PRO A 307 -31.25 9.79 -13.07
CA PRO A 307 -32.59 10.07 -12.59
C PRO A 307 -32.65 10.02 -11.08
N ARG A 308 -33.40 10.97 -10.50
CA ARG A 308 -33.73 10.91 -9.07
C ARG A 308 -34.52 9.64 -8.84
N VAL A 309 -34.10 8.88 -7.84
CA VAL A 309 -34.78 7.64 -7.49
C VAL A 309 -35.91 8.02 -6.56
N ALA A 310 -37.15 7.75 -6.97
CA ALA A 310 -38.29 7.93 -6.09
C ALA A 310 -38.07 7.11 -4.81
N SER A 311 -38.52 7.63 -3.66
CA SER A 311 -38.62 6.85 -2.44
C SER A 311 -39.39 5.58 -2.75
N ALA A 312 -38.69 4.45 -2.91
CA ALA A 312 -39.33 3.17 -3.06
C ALA A 312 -40.07 2.94 -1.74
N ALA A 313 -41.41 2.90 -1.78
CA ALA A 313 -42.22 2.46 -0.66
C ALA A 313 -41.56 1.19 -0.12
N ARG A 314 -41.16 1.19 1.17
CA ARG A 314 -40.36 0.16 1.86
C ARG A 314 -40.69 -1.23 1.30
N GLN A 315 -39.98 -1.66 0.25
CA GLN A 315 -40.13 -3.00 -0.26
C GLN A 315 -39.55 -3.91 0.81
N LYS A 316 -40.20 -5.06 1.04
CA LYS A 316 -39.72 -6.04 2.00
C LYS A 316 -38.40 -6.59 1.48
N GLY A 317 -37.30 -6.09 2.02
CA GLY A 317 -35.96 -6.58 1.75
C GLY A 317 -35.64 -7.80 2.59
N LEU A 318 -34.47 -8.34 2.36
CA LEU A 318 -33.84 -9.38 3.16
C LEU A 318 -33.40 -8.76 4.50
N ASP A 319 -33.76 -9.43 5.58
CA ASP A 319 -33.32 -9.07 6.92
C ASP A 319 -31.87 -9.54 7.19
N ALA A 320 -31.36 -9.19 8.38
CA ALA A 320 -30.01 -9.54 8.79
C ALA A 320 -29.74 -11.05 8.79
N ASP A 321 -30.73 -11.88 9.16
CA ASP A 321 -30.59 -13.33 9.23
C ASP A 321 -30.49 -13.95 7.83
N ALA A 322 -31.34 -13.52 6.89
CA ALA A 322 -31.29 -13.95 5.50
C ALA A 322 -29.97 -13.54 4.82
N VAL A 323 -29.51 -12.32 5.05
CA VAL A 323 -28.21 -11.83 4.54
C VAL A 323 -27.06 -12.63 5.16
N ALA A 324 -27.09 -12.90 6.46
CA ALA A 324 -26.06 -13.68 7.14
C ALA A 324 -26.01 -15.13 6.65
N ALA A 325 -27.16 -15.74 6.35
CA ALA A 325 -27.22 -17.07 5.76
C ALA A 325 -26.53 -17.09 4.39
N ALA A 326 -26.90 -16.18 3.48
CA ALA A 326 -26.30 -16.09 2.16
C ALA A 326 -24.78 -15.77 2.21
N ALA A 327 -24.35 -14.96 3.18
CA ALA A 327 -22.93 -14.71 3.42
C ALA A 327 -22.17 -15.98 3.82
N ARG A 328 -22.75 -16.79 4.73
CA ARG A 328 -22.16 -18.08 5.14
C ARG A 328 -22.05 -19.04 3.96
N ASP A 329 -23.03 -19.06 3.07
CA ASP A 329 -22.98 -19.91 1.86
C ASP A 329 -21.84 -19.49 0.93
N MET A 330 -21.67 -18.18 0.68
CA MET A 330 -20.55 -17.69 -0.14
C MET A 330 -19.19 -17.99 0.51
N ILE A 331 -19.08 -17.82 1.84
CA ILE A 331 -17.87 -18.17 2.61
C ILE A 331 -17.58 -19.68 2.50
N ALA A 332 -18.60 -20.53 2.58
CA ALA A 332 -18.43 -21.98 2.42
C ALA A 332 -17.89 -22.34 1.03
N GLY A 333 -18.31 -21.62 -0.02
CA GLY A 333 -17.76 -21.77 -1.37
C GLY A 333 -16.25 -21.46 -1.44
N TYR A 334 -15.80 -20.36 -0.83
CA TYR A 334 -14.37 -20.06 -0.75
C TYR A 334 -13.61 -21.07 0.11
N ARG A 335 -14.19 -21.52 1.24
CA ARG A 335 -13.60 -22.52 2.12
C ARG A 335 -13.41 -23.88 1.43
N ALA A 336 -14.30 -24.26 0.52
CA ALA A 336 -14.14 -25.47 -0.27
C ALA A 336 -12.92 -25.41 -1.21
N ALA A 337 -12.59 -24.23 -1.73
CA ALA A 337 -11.40 -24.02 -2.56
C ALA A 337 -10.11 -23.81 -1.73
N TYR A 338 -10.24 -23.21 -0.54
CA TYR A 338 -9.14 -22.92 0.37
C TYR A 338 -9.57 -23.17 1.83
N PRO A 339 -9.19 -24.32 2.43
CA PRO A 339 -9.65 -24.70 3.78
C PRO A 339 -9.35 -23.67 4.88
N ASP A 340 -8.27 -22.89 4.75
CA ASP A 340 -7.89 -21.86 5.73
C ASP A 340 -8.67 -20.54 5.54
N PHE A 341 -9.68 -20.50 4.65
CA PHE A 341 -10.66 -19.42 4.58
C PHE A 341 -11.61 -19.48 5.80
N ASP A 342 -11.06 -19.19 6.97
CA ASP A 342 -11.77 -19.22 8.25
C ASP A 342 -12.46 -17.88 8.57
N ALA A 343 -13.46 -17.55 7.75
CA ALA A 343 -14.29 -16.37 7.95
C ALA A 343 -15.52 -16.65 8.81
N SER A 344 -15.88 -15.70 9.68
CA SER A 344 -17.10 -15.76 10.49
C SER A 344 -18.11 -14.65 10.09
N VAL A 345 -19.39 -14.88 10.42
CA VAL A 345 -20.48 -13.91 10.19
C VAL A 345 -21.18 -13.63 11.51
N GLU A 346 -21.21 -12.36 11.92
CA GLU A 346 -21.75 -11.90 13.21
C GLU A 346 -22.86 -10.87 13.00
N ILE A 347 -24.03 -11.06 13.61
CA ILE A 347 -25.12 -10.07 13.59
C ILE A 347 -25.02 -9.16 14.81
N ARG A 348 -25.00 -7.84 14.59
CA ARG A 348 -24.73 -6.83 15.63
C ARG A 348 -25.80 -5.73 15.66
N GLY A 349 -26.26 -5.37 16.85
CA GLY A 349 -27.25 -4.29 17.04
C GLY A 349 -26.67 -2.89 17.19
N ASP A 350 -25.35 -2.78 17.31
CA ASP A 350 -24.65 -1.52 17.55
C ASP A 350 -24.05 -0.91 16.26
N LEU A 351 -24.41 -1.45 15.09
CA LEU A 351 -23.93 -0.99 13.78
C LEU A 351 -25.05 -0.28 12.99
N PRO A 352 -24.74 0.82 12.27
CA PRO A 352 -25.65 1.36 11.27
C PRO A 352 -26.03 0.30 10.22
N ALA A 353 -27.21 0.44 9.62
CA ALA A 353 -27.70 -0.50 8.60
C ALA A 353 -26.66 -0.74 7.49
N GLY A 354 -26.39 -2.01 7.19
CA GLY A 354 -25.36 -2.43 6.25
C GLY A 354 -24.42 -3.48 6.82
N LEU A 355 -23.32 -3.70 6.09
CA LEU A 355 -22.29 -4.68 6.39
C LEU A 355 -20.96 -3.96 6.64
N LEU A 356 -20.09 -4.60 7.41
CA LEU A 356 -18.72 -4.14 7.65
C LEU A 356 -17.80 -5.34 7.82
N VAL A 357 -16.68 -5.35 7.10
CA VAL A 357 -15.63 -6.35 7.30
C VAL A 357 -14.64 -5.88 8.37
N SER A 358 -14.40 -6.74 9.35
CA SER A 358 -13.42 -6.55 10.43
C SER A 358 -12.54 -7.79 10.50
N ARG A 359 -11.31 -7.70 9.97
CA ARG A 359 -10.37 -8.83 9.84
C ARG A 359 -11.01 -9.99 9.05
N ASN A 360 -11.09 -11.18 9.67
CA ASN A 360 -11.73 -12.37 9.11
C ASN A 360 -13.25 -12.42 9.34
N ARG A 361 -13.88 -11.33 9.77
CA ARG A 361 -15.30 -11.33 10.17
C ARG A 361 -16.11 -10.41 9.27
N LEU A 362 -17.27 -10.90 8.85
CA LEU A 362 -18.33 -10.08 8.28
C LEU A 362 -19.33 -9.72 9.37
N LEU A 363 -19.43 -8.43 9.69
CA LEU A 363 -20.40 -7.91 10.64
C LEU A 363 -21.65 -7.45 9.88
N VAL A 364 -22.81 -7.97 10.25
CA VAL A 364 -24.12 -7.64 9.67
C VAL A 364 -24.91 -6.84 10.69
N SER A 365 -25.36 -5.63 10.35
CA SER A 365 -26.22 -4.87 11.25
C SER A 365 -27.58 -5.56 11.42
N ARG A 366 -28.10 -5.58 12.65
CA ARG A 366 -29.45 -6.09 12.96
C ARG A 366 -30.54 -5.31 12.24
N ASP A 367 -30.28 -4.03 11.94
CA ASP A 367 -31.21 -3.15 11.23
C ASP A 367 -31.06 -3.25 9.69
N THR A 368 -30.33 -4.26 9.20
CA THR A 368 -30.18 -4.51 7.77
C THR A 368 -31.53 -4.88 7.15
N ASN A 369 -31.93 -4.10 6.14
CA ASN A 369 -33.04 -4.40 5.25
C ASN A 369 -32.56 -4.20 3.81
N LEU A 370 -32.08 -5.27 3.19
CA LEU A 370 -31.38 -5.24 1.91
C LEU A 370 -32.34 -5.63 0.77
N PRO A 371 -32.52 -4.81 -0.29
CA PRO A 371 -33.25 -5.25 -1.48
C PRO A 371 -32.64 -6.53 -2.05
N SER A 372 -33.47 -7.50 -2.43
CA SER A 372 -32.99 -8.85 -2.81
C SER A 372 -32.04 -8.81 -3.99
N GLU A 373 -32.28 -7.91 -4.95
CA GLU A 373 -31.45 -7.67 -6.12
C GLU A 373 -30.05 -7.12 -5.78
N ARG A 374 -29.86 -6.56 -4.58
CA ARG A 374 -28.58 -6.03 -4.10
C ARG A 374 -27.73 -7.05 -3.35
N LEU A 375 -28.28 -8.22 -3.02
CA LEU A 375 -27.57 -9.25 -2.23
C LEU A 375 -26.26 -9.67 -2.88
N THR A 376 -26.30 -10.12 -4.14
CA THR A 376 -25.12 -10.59 -4.86
C THR A 376 -24.04 -9.52 -4.98
N ALA A 377 -24.44 -8.28 -5.27
CA ALA A 377 -23.54 -7.14 -5.37
C ALA A 377 -22.84 -6.85 -4.04
N LEU A 378 -23.60 -6.82 -2.95
CA LEU A 378 -23.06 -6.54 -1.63
C LEU A 378 -22.17 -7.68 -1.12
N LEU A 379 -22.52 -8.94 -1.33
CA LEU A 379 -21.66 -10.06 -0.93
C LEU A 379 -20.39 -10.14 -1.79
N SER A 380 -20.47 -9.80 -3.08
CA SER A 380 -19.28 -9.70 -3.95
C SER A 380 -18.34 -8.58 -3.50
N HIS A 381 -18.89 -7.47 -3.01
CA HIS A 381 -18.16 -6.36 -2.40
C HIS A 381 -17.44 -6.82 -1.12
N GLU A 382 -18.20 -7.31 -0.13
CA GLU A 382 -17.65 -7.57 1.20
C GLU A 382 -16.82 -8.86 1.26
N ILE A 383 -17.29 -9.94 0.64
CA ILE A 383 -16.64 -11.25 0.71
C ILE A 383 -15.68 -11.43 -0.48
N GLY A 384 -16.16 -11.14 -1.70
CA GLY A 384 -15.40 -11.34 -2.93
C GLY A 384 -14.22 -10.38 -3.12
N VAL A 385 -14.17 -9.27 -2.38
CA VAL A 385 -13.01 -8.36 -2.35
C VAL A 385 -12.39 -8.33 -0.96
N HIS A 386 -13.07 -7.77 0.06
CA HIS A 386 -12.41 -7.47 1.34
C HIS A 386 -11.96 -8.70 2.14
N LEU A 387 -12.80 -9.73 2.26
CA LEU A 387 -12.38 -10.99 2.89
C LEU A 387 -11.41 -11.77 2.00
N LEU A 388 -11.67 -11.87 0.70
CA LEU A 388 -10.79 -12.58 -0.23
C LEU A 388 -9.35 -12.05 -0.18
N THR A 389 -9.16 -10.73 -0.25
CA THR A 389 -7.83 -10.12 -0.19
C THR A 389 -7.21 -10.23 1.20
N TYR A 390 -8.01 -10.28 2.27
CA TYR A 390 -7.52 -10.60 3.62
C TYR A 390 -6.87 -11.99 3.66
N PHE A 391 -7.57 -13.04 3.21
CA PHE A 391 -7.04 -14.41 3.25
C PHE A 391 -5.92 -14.65 2.24
N ASN A 392 -5.99 -14.06 1.05
CA ASN A 392 -4.87 -14.14 0.11
C ASN A 392 -3.62 -13.45 0.67
N GLY A 393 -3.77 -12.29 1.33
CA GLY A 393 -2.68 -11.59 1.98
C GLY A 393 -2.07 -12.39 3.14
N ASP A 394 -2.91 -13.09 3.91
CA ASP A 394 -2.46 -13.96 5.01
C ASP A 394 -1.58 -15.11 4.51
N ALA A 395 -1.90 -15.65 3.33
CA ALA A 395 -1.15 -16.73 2.71
C ALA A 395 0.25 -16.33 2.18
N GLN A 396 0.59 -15.03 2.13
CA GLN A 396 1.85 -14.51 1.59
C GLN A 396 3.04 -14.62 2.56
N GLY A 397 2.81 -14.84 3.86
CA GLY A 397 3.85 -15.01 4.86
C GLY A 397 4.27 -13.75 5.63
N LEU A 398 3.74 -12.58 5.27
CA LEU A 398 3.80 -11.34 6.06
C LEU A 398 2.38 -10.83 6.34
N ALA A 399 2.10 -10.53 7.60
CA ALA A 399 0.82 -10.05 8.07
C ALA A 399 0.45 -8.66 7.53
N ILE A 400 1.43 -7.84 7.15
CA ILE A 400 1.16 -6.54 6.52
C ILE A 400 0.35 -6.67 5.22
N LEU A 401 0.44 -7.80 4.50
CA LEU A 401 -0.32 -8.03 3.26
C LEU A 401 -1.79 -8.38 3.51
N ARG A 402 -2.15 -8.94 4.68
CA ARG A 402 -3.56 -9.13 5.12
C ARG A 402 -4.15 -7.87 5.74
N ASN A 403 -3.34 -7.11 6.48
CA ASN A 403 -3.75 -5.86 7.13
C ASN A 403 -3.87 -4.72 6.12
N GLY A 404 -3.05 -4.80 5.08
CA GLY A 404 -2.94 -3.87 3.98
C GLY A 404 -1.78 -2.91 4.10
N LEU A 405 -1.09 -2.70 2.99
CA LEU A 405 -0.03 -1.69 2.84
C LEU A 405 -0.64 -0.28 2.93
N ALA A 406 0.12 0.72 3.38
CA ALA A 406 -0.43 2.04 3.67
C ALA A 406 -1.22 2.65 2.49
N GLY A 407 -2.43 3.17 2.73
CA GLY A 407 -3.27 3.76 1.69
C GLY A 407 -3.89 2.76 0.71
N TYR A 408 -3.92 1.45 1.03
CA TYR A 408 -4.58 0.42 0.20
C TYR A 408 -6.09 0.63 0.02
N GLU A 409 -6.74 1.30 0.97
CA GLU A 409 -8.20 1.33 1.08
C GLU A 409 -8.89 1.84 -0.19
N GLY A 410 -8.35 2.89 -0.82
CA GLY A 410 -8.91 3.43 -2.06
C GLY A 410 -9.02 2.38 -3.17
N MET A 411 -7.98 1.57 -3.37
CA MET A 411 -8.01 0.51 -4.37
C MET A 411 -8.98 -0.61 -3.98
N GLN A 412 -9.05 -0.99 -2.70
CA GLN A 412 -10.01 -2.01 -2.26
C GLN A 412 -11.46 -1.55 -2.44
N GLU A 413 -11.81 -0.33 -2.04
CA GLU A 413 -13.16 0.19 -2.24
C GLU A 413 -13.47 0.32 -3.75
N GLY A 414 -12.49 0.73 -4.57
CA GLY A 414 -12.63 0.79 -6.02
C GLY A 414 -12.90 -0.58 -6.67
N LEU A 415 -12.13 -1.60 -6.28
CA LEU A 415 -12.33 -2.99 -6.71
C LEU A 415 -13.69 -3.53 -6.27
N ALA A 416 -14.13 -3.17 -5.07
CA ALA A 416 -15.41 -3.61 -4.52
C ALA A 416 -16.59 -2.96 -5.27
N VAL A 417 -16.48 -1.68 -5.62
CA VAL A 417 -17.47 -1.00 -6.49
C VAL A 417 -17.44 -1.57 -7.92
N LEU A 418 -16.27 -1.90 -8.46
CA LEU A 418 -16.16 -2.61 -9.74
C LEU A 418 -16.83 -3.99 -9.65
N ALA A 419 -16.62 -4.74 -8.57
CA ALA A 419 -17.23 -6.04 -8.35
C ALA A 419 -18.77 -5.95 -8.39
N GLU A 420 -19.34 -4.93 -7.75
CA GLU A 420 -20.79 -4.65 -7.83
C GLU A 420 -21.26 -4.46 -9.28
N TYR A 421 -20.50 -3.76 -10.11
CA TYR A 421 -20.81 -3.59 -11.53
C TYR A 421 -20.70 -4.90 -12.31
N LEU A 422 -19.62 -5.66 -12.11
CA LEU A 422 -19.37 -6.91 -12.85
C LEU A 422 -20.47 -7.96 -12.63
N VAL A 423 -21.09 -7.97 -11.45
CA VAL A 423 -22.24 -8.84 -11.15
C VAL A 423 -23.61 -8.23 -11.52
N GLY A 424 -23.63 -7.11 -12.24
CA GLY A 424 -24.86 -6.45 -12.68
C GLY A 424 -25.61 -5.68 -11.59
N GLY A 425 -24.94 -5.35 -10.47
CA GLY A 425 -25.53 -4.68 -9.33
C GLY A 425 -25.49 -3.15 -9.38
N MET A 426 -24.85 -2.52 -10.37
CA MET A 426 -24.69 -1.06 -10.43
C MET A 426 -25.96 -0.37 -10.93
N THR A 427 -26.75 0.18 -10.01
CA THR A 427 -27.97 0.93 -10.32
C THR A 427 -27.75 2.43 -10.24
N ALA A 428 -28.68 3.22 -10.82
CA ALA A 428 -28.67 4.68 -10.67
C ALA A 428 -28.69 5.11 -9.19
N ALA A 429 -29.49 4.44 -8.36
CA ALA A 429 -29.54 4.68 -6.92
C ALA A 429 -28.17 4.49 -6.26
N ARG A 430 -27.49 3.38 -6.60
CA ARG A 430 -26.20 3.03 -6.03
C ARG A 430 -25.11 4.03 -6.44
N LEU A 431 -25.04 4.37 -7.72
CA LEU A 431 -24.02 5.30 -8.20
C LEU A 431 -24.25 6.73 -7.69
N ARG A 432 -25.52 7.18 -7.62
CA ARG A 432 -25.87 8.45 -6.96
C ARG A 432 -25.47 8.46 -5.49
N LEU A 433 -25.66 7.36 -4.76
CA LEU A 433 -25.23 7.26 -3.35
C LEU A 433 -23.70 7.39 -3.21
N ILE A 434 -22.93 6.77 -4.11
CA ILE A 434 -21.46 6.86 -4.13
C ILE A 434 -21.02 8.30 -4.46
N ALA A 435 -21.67 8.98 -5.41
CA ALA A 435 -21.39 10.37 -5.73
C ALA A 435 -21.79 11.34 -4.61
N ALA A 436 -22.94 11.14 -3.96
CA ALA A 436 -23.40 11.94 -2.83
C ALA A 436 -22.38 11.92 -1.66
N ARG A 437 -21.73 10.79 -1.43
CA ARG A 437 -20.64 10.66 -0.45
C ARG A 437 -19.46 11.58 -0.74
N VAL A 438 -19.06 11.71 -2.01
CA VAL A 438 -17.99 12.63 -2.42
C VAL A 438 -18.38 14.08 -2.13
N ILE A 439 -19.59 14.47 -2.51
CA ILE A 439 -20.09 15.84 -2.26
C ILE A 439 -20.19 16.13 -0.77
N ALA A 440 -20.66 15.17 0.03
CA ALA A 440 -20.72 15.31 1.47
C ALA A 440 -19.33 15.43 2.11
N CYS A 441 -18.34 14.64 1.66
CA CYS A 441 -16.97 14.78 2.11
C CYS A 441 -16.39 16.16 1.73
N GLN A 442 -16.64 16.66 0.52
CA GLN A 442 -16.21 18.00 0.10
C GLN A 442 -16.82 19.08 1.00
N ALA A 443 -18.14 19.08 1.17
CA ALA A 443 -18.83 20.06 2.01
C ALA A 443 -18.31 20.05 3.46
N MET A 444 -18.15 18.87 4.05
CA MET A 444 -17.60 18.71 5.41
C MET A 444 -16.16 19.24 5.51
N LEU A 445 -15.31 18.93 4.52
CA LEU A 445 -13.93 19.41 4.48
C LEU A 445 -13.80 20.92 4.24
N ASP A 446 -14.82 21.54 3.65
CA ASP A 446 -14.95 23.00 3.45
C ASP A 446 -15.60 23.70 4.66
N GLY A 447 -15.94 22.96 5.71
CA GLY A 447 -16.44 23.50 6.97
C GLY A 447 -17.96 23.55 7.09
N ALA A 448 -18.72 22.95 6.16
CA ALA A 448 -20.16 22.85 6.29
C ALA A 448 -20.54 22.05 7.56
N THR A 449 -21.64 22.42 8.19
CA THR A 449 -22.19 21.67 9.33
C THR A 449 -22.94 20.41 8.88
N PHE A 450 -23.31 19.55 9.83
CA PHE A 450 -24.07 18.33 9.56
C PHE A 450 -25.38 18.63 8.81
N GLU A 451 -26.16 19.58 9.33
CA GLU A 451 -27.44 20.00 8.75
C GLU A 451 -27.28 20.75 7.42
N GLU A 452 -26.19 21.51 7.23
CA GLU A 452 -25.88 22.13 5.94
C GLU A 452 -25.59 21.08 4.87
N THR A 453 -24.73 20.10 5.18
CA THR A 453 -24.45 18.99 4.26
C THR A 453 -25.70 18.16 3.98
N PHE A 454 -26.54 17.93 4.98
CA PHE A 454 -27.83 17.26 4.78
C PHE A 454 -28.71 18.03 3.80
N ARG A 455 -28.84 19.36 3.98
CA ARG A 455 -29.62 20.22 3.07
C ARG A 455 -29.06 20.20 1.65
N ILE A 456 -27.75 20.22 1.47
CA ILE A 456 -27.11 20.11 0.14
C ILE A 456 -27.55 18.81 -0.54
N LEU A 457 -27.41 17.66 0.13
CA LEU A 457 -27.78 16.38 -0.47
C LEU A 457 -29.28 16.24 -0.74
N HIS A 458 -30.11 16.69 0.20
CA HIS A 458 -31.55 16.56 0.10
C HIS A 458 -32.16 17.55 -0.90
N ARG A 459 -31.89 18.85 -0.73
CA ARG A 459 -32.52 19.91 -1.52
C ARG A 459 -31.92 20.02 -2.91
N ASP A 460 -30.59 20.07 -3.00
CA ASP A 460 -29.91 20.39 -4.25
C ASP A 460 -29.80 19.14 -5.13
N PHE A 461 -29.48 17.99 -4.53
CA PHE A 461 -29.32 16.72 -5.26
C PHE A 461 -30.53 15.77 -5.18
N GLY A 462 -31.55 16.04 -4.36
CA GLY A 462 -32.80 15.29 -4.35
C GLY A 462 -32.73 13.88 -3.75
N LEU A 463 -31.84 13.65 -2.78
CA LEU A 463 -31.85 12.42 -2.00
C LEU A 463 -33.04 12.43 -1.01
N ASP A 464 -33.67 11.28 -0.74
CA ASP A 464 -34.66 11.20 0.34
C ASP A 464 -34.01 11.43 1.72
N ASP A 465 -34.80 11.88 2.69
CA ASP A 465 -34.34 12.26 4.02
C ASP A 465 -33.47 11.18 4.67
N ARG A 466 -33.88 9.90 4.57
CA ARG A 466 -33.18 8.80 5.24
C ARG A 466 -31.85 8.51 4.54
N SER A 467 -31.82 8.51 3.21
CA SER A 467 -30.57 8.33 2.45
C SER A 467 -29.60 9.49 2.67
N ALA A 468 -30.07 10.74 2.63
CA ALA A 468 -29.26 11.91 2.88
C ALA A 468 -28.66 11.86 4.30
N PHE A 469 -29.48 11.58 5.31
CA PHE A 469 -29.01 11.40 6.69
C PHE A 469 -27.95 10.32 6.82
N ASN A 470 -28.16 9.14 6.22
CA ASN A 470 -27.20 8.04 6.29
C ASN A 470 -25.84 8.42 5.66
N VAL A 471 -25.83 9.21 4.58
CA VAL A 471 -24.59 9.72 4.00
C VAL A 471 -23.92 10.70 4.96
N VAL A 472 -24.66 11.68 5.48
CA VAL A 472 -24.12 12.68 6.40
C VAL A 472 -23.60 12.02 7.68
N LEU A 473 -24.32 11.08 8.26
CA LEU A 473 -23.90 10.30 9.43
C LEU A 473 -22.54 9.62 9.20
N ARG A 474 -22.34 9.01 8.03
CA ARG A 474 -21.07 8.35 7.68
C ARG A 474 -19.92 9.33 7.51
N VAL A 475 -20.19 10.52 6.99
CA VAL A 475 -19.18 11.56 6.76
C VAL A 475 -18.84 12.31 8.03
N TYR A 476 -19.79 12.56 8.94
CA TYR A 476 -19.56 13.31 10.18
C TYR A 476 -19.16 12.43 11.38
N ARG A 477 -19.13 11.11 11.20
CA ARG A 477 -18.69 10.19 12.27
C ARG A 477 -17.27 10.49 12.74
N GLY A 478 -17.05 10.33 14.05
CA GLY A 478 -15.79 10.64 14.72
C GLY A 478 -15.42 12.13 14.76
N GLY A 479 -16.25 13.02 14.19
CA GLY A 479 -15.96 14.45 14.03
C GLY A 479 -15.78 14.89 12.58
N GLY A 480 -15.73 13.95 11.62
CA GLY A 480 -15.62 14.22 10.19
C GLY A 480 -14.56 13.34 9.50
N LEU A 481 -15.01 12.38 8.69
CA LEU A 481 -14.20 11.35 8.06
C LEU A 481 -14.33 11.40 6.52
N ALA A 482 -13.25 11.79 5.84
CA ALA A 482 -13.20 11.88 4.37
C ALA A 482 -13.09 10.52 3.64
N LYS A 483 -13.07 9.40 4.37
CA LYS A 483 -12.93 8.03 3.81
C LYS A 483 -13.92 7.76 2.68
N ASP A 484 -15.16 8.21 2.81
CA ASP A 484 -16.22 7.84 1.87
C ASP A 484 -16.02 8.44 0.44
N ALA A 485 -15.11 9.42 0.27
CA ALA A 485 -14.70 9.90 -1.05
C ALA A 485 -13.87 8.87 -1.85
N ILE A 486 -13.18 7.94 -1.16
CA ILE A 486 -12.26 7.00 -1.83
C ILE A 486 -12.99 5.95 -2.68
N TYR A 487 -14.30 5.76 -2.51
CA TYR A 487 -15.09 4.82 -3.30
C TYR A 487 -15.11 5.22 -4.78
N LEU A 488 -15.51 6.46 -5.08
CA LEU A 488 -15.53 6.96 -6.46
C LEU A 488 -14.11 7.19 -7.00
N ARG A 489 -13.19 7.68 -6.14
CA ARG A 489 -11.78 7.87 -6.51
C ARG A 489 -11.13 6.56 -6.92
N GLY A 490 -11.27 5.53 -6.09
CA GLY A 490 -10.74 4.20 -6.32
C GLY A 490 -11.34 3.55 -7.55
N LEU A 491 -12.66 3.70 -7.77
CA LEU A 491 -13.30 3.21 -8.99
C LEU A 491 -12.68 3.89 -10.23
N ALA A 492 -12.56 5.22 -10.24
CA ALA A 492 -11.95 5.94 -11.35
C ALA A 492 -10.50 5.48 -11.62
N GLN A 493 -9.70 5.31 -10.57
CA GLN A 493 -8.33 4.80 -10.68
C GLN A 493 -8.27 3.38 -11.27
N ILE A 494 -9.20 2.49 -10.87
CA ILE A 494 -9.29 1.13 -11.42
C ILE A 494 -9.70 1.15 -12.90
N LEU A 495 -10.66 1.98 -13.28
CA LEU A 495 -11.08 2.12 -14.68
C LEU A 495 -9.96 2.67 -15.55
N ASP A 496 -9.23 3.68 -15.07
CA ASP A 496 -8.06 4.23 -15.78
C ASP A 496 -6.94 3.17 -15.92
N HIS A 497 -6.69 2.37 -14.88
CA HIS A 497 -5.73 1.26 -14.93
C HIS A 497 -6.12 0.23 -15.99
N LEU A 498 -7.39 -0.19 -16.03
CA LEU A 498 -7.92 -1.15 -17.01
C LEU A 498 -7.87 -0.61 -18.44
N LYS A 499 -8.27 0.65 -18.63
CA LYS A 499 -8.23 1.34 -19.93
C LYS A 499 -6.81 1.39 -20.51
N ASN A 500 -5.81 1.51 -19.65
CA ASN A 500 -4.40 1.55 -20.03
C ASN A 500 -3.76 0.15 -20.18
N GLY A 501 -4.57 -0.92 -20.22
CA GLY A 501 -4.11 -2.30 -20.39
C GLY A 501 -3.57 -2.95 -19.11
N GLY A 502 -3.79 -2.34 -17.95
CA GLY A 502 -3.40 -2.88 -16.66
C GLY A 502 -4.21 -4.13 -16.27
N SER A 503 -3.54 -5.10 -15.65
CA SER A 503 -4.18 -6.33 -15.14
C SER A 503 -4.71 -6.15 -13.72
N LEU A 504 -5.84 -6.81 -13.39
CA LEU A 504 -6.37 -6.87 -12.02
C LEU A 504 -5.67 -7.91 -11.14
N THR A 505 -4.99 -8.89 -11.74
CA THR A 505 -4.37 -10.02 -11.02
C THR A 505 -3.50 -9.60 -9.82
N PRO A 506 -2.65 -8.56 -9.92
CA PRO A 506 -1.82 -8.15 -8.79
C PRO A 506 -2.61 -7.73 -7.54
N PHE A 507 -3.84 -7.22 -7.69
CA PHE A 507 -4.64 -6.77 -6.55
C PHE A 507 -5.21 -7.90 -5.70
N TRP A 508 -5.22 -9.12 -6.23
CA TRP A 508 -5.74 -10.27 -5.49
C TRP A 508 -4.71 -10.89 -4.57
N ILE A 509 -3.45 -10.45 -4.61
CA ILE A 509 -2.37 -11.00 -3.76
C ILE A 509 -2.56 -10.68 -2.27
N GLY A 510 -3.28 -9.60 -1.97
CA GLY A 510 -3.45 -9.03 -0.64
C GLY A 510 -4.01 -7.61 -0.74
N LYS A 511 -4.00 -6.89 0.38
CA LYS A 511 -4.49 -5.51 0.44
C LYS A 511 -3.39 -4.52 0.05
N ILE A 512 -3.36 -4.13 -1.22
CA ILE A 512 -2.33 -3.24 -1.79
C ILE A 512 -2.94 -1.99 -2.43
N SER A 513 -2.16 -0.91 -2.49
CA SER A 513 -2.51 0.30 -3.25
C SER A 513 -1.80 0.33 -4.62
N ALA A 514 -2.21 1.23 -5.52
CA ALA A 514 -1.58 1.37 -6.83
C ALA A 514 -0.09 1.74 -6.75
N ALA A 515 0.30 2.54 -5.76
CA ALA A 515 1.69 2.92 -5.52
C ALA A 515 2.59 1.69 -5.20
N HIS A 516 1.98 0.58 -4.77
CA HIS A 516 2.68 -0.63 -4.39
C HIS A 516 2.88 -1.64 -5.53
N PHE A 517 2.45 -1.38 -6.77
CA PHE A 517 2.69 -2.36 -7.85
C PHE A 517 4.16 -2.63 -8.09
N GLY A 518 4.99 -1.59 -8.17
CA GLY A 518 6.44 -1.74 -8.33
C GLY A 518 7.05 -2.58 -7.20
N PRO A 519 6.82 -2.20 -5.92
CA PRO A 519 7.15 -3.02 -4.75
C PRO A 519 6.71 -4.49 -4.84
N ILE A 520 5.45 -4.75 -5.16
CA ILE A 520 4.90 -6.12 -5.22
C ILE A 520 5.51 -6.93 -6.37
N GLN A 521 5.70 -6.32 -7.54
CA GLN A 521 6.39 -6.95 -8.67
C GLN A 521 7.82 -7.33 -8.32
N GLU A 522 8.52 -6.46 -7.57
CA GLU A 522 9.87 -6.75 -7.09
C GLU A 522 9.90 -7.92 -6.10
N LEU A 523 9.02 -7.91 -5.09
CA LEU A 523 8.93 -9.02 -4.14
C LEU A 523 8.56 -10.34 -4.85
N ASN A 524 7.67 -10.31 -5.83
CA ASN A 524 7.33 -11.47 -6.66
C ASN A 524 8.53 -11.94 -7.50
N ALA A 525 9.26 -11.04 -8.15
CA ALA A 525 10.46 -11.37 -8.94
C ALA A 525 11.57 -11.98 -8.07
N ARG A 526 11.62 -11.63 -6.78
CA ARG A 526 12.54 -12.19 -5.78
C ARG A 526 12.04 -13.54 -5.22
N GLY A 527 10.86 -14.02 -5.61
CA GLY A 527 10.27 -15.24 -5.09
C GLY A 527 9.82 -15.15 -3.63
N LEU A 528 9.64 -13.93 -3.11
CA LEU A 528 9.18 -13.68 -1.74
C LEU A 528 7.65 -13.80 -1.61
N LEU A 529 6.93 -13.59 -2.72
CA LEU A 529 5.49 -13.74 -2.77
C LEU A 529 5.08 -15.04 -3.43
N ARG A 530 3.87 -15.48 -3.10
CA ARG A 530 3.21 -16.65 -3.67
C ARG A 530 2.07 -16.19 -4.57
N ALA A 531 1.71 -17.01 -5.54
CA ALA A 531 0.48 -16.78 -6.31
C ALA A 531 -0.73 -16.68 -5.34
N PRO A 532 -1.72 -15.82 -5.63
CA PRO A 532 -2.93 -15.73 -4.83
C PRO A 532 -3.60 -17.10 -4.74
N ARG A 533 -4.08 -17.47 -3.55
CA ARG A 533 -4.74 -18.77 -3.30
C ARG A 533 -6.11 -18.83 -3.93
N LEU A 534 -6.80 -17.69 -3.95
CA LEU A 534 -8.16 -17.54 -4.42
C LEU A 534 -8.24 -16.44 -5.47
N GLU A 535 -9.11 -16.63 -6.46
CA GLU A 535 -9.60 -15.56 -7.33
C GLU A 535 -11.04 -15.22 -6.98
N PRO A 536 -11.47 -13.96 -7.19
CA PRO A 536 -12.87 -13.59 -6.93
C PRO A 536 -13.84 -14.36 -7.81
N ALA A 537 -14.82 -15.01 -7.16
CA ALA A 537 -15.84 -15.82 -7.85
C ALA A 537 -16.61 -15.02 -8.92
N PHE A 538 -16.80 -13.71 -8.69
CA PHE A 538 -17.51 -12.84 -9.64
C PHE A 538 -16.78 -12.71 -10.99
N LEU A 539 -15.45 -12.87 -11.06
CA LEU A 539 -14.71 -12.82 -12.34
C LEU A 539 -15.07 -13.98 -13.26
N SER A 540 -15.50 -15.11 -12.69
CA SER A 540 -15.94 -16.28 -13.44
C SER A 540 -17.41 -16.24 -13.85
N SER A 541 -18.17 -15.22 -13.43
CA SER A 541 -19.58 -15.10 -13.80
C SER A 541 -19.77 -14.72 -15.28
N ASP A 542 -20.81 -15.26 -15.91
CA ASP A 542 -21.14 -14.96 -17.30
C ASP A 542 -21.45 -13.46 -17.51
N SER A 543 -21.99 -12.81 -16.47
CA SER A 543 -22.29 -11.37 -16.45
C SER A 543 -21.03 -10.49 -16.40
N ALA A 544 -19.92 -10.96 -15.83
CA ALA A 544 -18.73 -10.15 -15.63
C ALA A 544 -17.92 -9.94 -16.92
N ARG A 545 -17.79 -10.95 -17.77
CA ARG A 545 -16.97 -10.87 -18.99
C ARG A 545 -17.32 -9.69 -19.92
N PRO A 546 -18.58 -9.48 -20.34
CA PRO A 546 -18.91 -8.35 -21.20
C PRO A 546 -18.72 -7.00 -20.50
N ARG A 547 -19.00 -6.92 -19.19
CA ARG A 547 -18.83 -5.70 -18.39
C ARG A 547 -17.36 -5.34 -18.17
N LEU A 548 -16.51 -6.32 -17.92
CA LEU A 548 -15.06 -6.14 -17.84
C LEU A 548 -14.49 -5.64 -19.17
N LYS A 549 -14.97 -6.17 -20.31
CA LYS A 549 -14.59 -5.66 -21.63
C LYS A 549 -14.96 -4.20 -21.82
N LYS A 550 -16.16 -3.78 -21.37
CA LYS A 550 -16.56 -2.36 -21.40
C LYS A 550 -15.64 -1.51 -20.51
N ALA A 551 -15.30 -1.99 -19.31
CA ALA A 551 -14.35 -1.31 -18.42
C ALA A 551 -12.97 -1.11 -19.07
N MET A 552 -12.42 -2.17 -19.69
CA MET A 552 -11.16 -2.12 -20.42
C MET A 552 -11.21 -1.22 -21.67
N ALA A 553 -12.39 -1.02 -22.26
CA ALA A 553 -12.59 -0.10 -23.38
C ALA A 553 -12.65 1.38 -22.95
N GLY A 554 -12.61 1.68 -21.64
CA GLY A 554 -12.60 3.05 -21.13
C GLY A 554 -13.98 3.63 -20.83
N ILE A 555 -14.84 2.86 -20.16
CA ILE A 555 -16.15 3.32 -19.66
C ILE A 555 -15.99 4.39 -18.57
N ASP A 556 -16.88 5.37 -18.54
CA ASP A 556 -16.99 6.32 -17.43
C ASP A 556 -17.87 5.74 -16.30
N PRO A 557 -17.65 6.06 -15.01
CA PRO A 557 -18.55 5.63 -13.95
C PRO A 557 -20.03 5.85 -14.24
N ILE A 558 -20.43 6.97 -14.86
CA ILE A 558 -21.84 7.25 -15.16
C ILE A 558 -22.46 6.23 -16.14
N ASP A 559 -21.67 5.66 -17.04
CA ASP A 559 -22.11 4.70 -18.06
C ASP A 559 -22.18 3.27 -17.51
N MET A 560 -21.72 3.04 -16.27
CA MET A 560 -21.78 1.73 -15.60
C MET A 560 -23.19 1.37 -15.13
N VAL A 561 -24.10 2.35 -15.10
CA VAL A 561 -25.52 2.11 -14.82
C VAL A 561 -26.15 1.55 -16.10
N GLU A 562 -26.59 0.30 -16.04
CA GLU A 562 -27.37 -0.27 -17.14
C GLU A 562 -28.81 0.26 -17.10
N THR A 563 -29.30 0.70 -18.27
CA THR A 563 -30.73 0.95 -18.56
C THR A 563 -31.49 -0.34 -18.76
#